data_AF-A0A3D0D055-F1
#
_entry.id   AF-A0A3D0D055-F1
#
_cell.length_a   1.000
_cell.length_b   1.000
_cell.length_c   1.000
_cell.angle_alpha   90.00
_cell.angle_beta   90.00
_cell.angle_gamma   90.00
#
_symmetry.space_group_name_H-M   'P 1'
#
loop_
_entity.id
_entity.type
_entity.pdbx_description
1 polymer ?
#
loop_
_entity_poly.entity_id
_entity_poly.type
_entity_poly.pdbx_seq_one_letter_code
_entity_poly.pdbx_strand_id
1 'polypeptide(L)'
;MQTRDQQYATAVYRQVSEDVGEAERKKYGSMAHKLPVLIRTAGLAQALAFVDTRGDDTHHKLLNHLAVTVGYGSGEKLLEASRTAQLGAYMHLTQKVLQALLWYKRYAQSVLDVDPSQEDRR
;
A
#
# COMPACT_ATOMS: atom_id res chain seq x y z
N MET A 1 -10.63 -14.87 18.27
CA MET A 1 -9.59 -14.83 17.22
C MET A 1 -9.98 -13.75 16.21
N GLN A 2 -9.09 -12.81 15.88
CA GLN A 2 -9.38 -11.79 14.86
C GLN A 2 -9.24 -12.39 13.46
N THR A 3 -10.05 -11.93 12.51
CA THR A 3 -9.86 -12.28 11.10
C THR A 3 -8.68 -11.49 10.52
N ARG A 4 -8.09 -11.98 9.42
CA ARG A 4 -7.03 -11.25 8.72
C ARG A 4 -7.48 -9.86 8.26
N ASP A 5 -8.72 -9.72 7.83
CA ASP A 5 -9.29 -8.43 7.44
C ASP A 5 -9.37 -7.47 8.63
N GLN A 6 -9.74 -7.95 9.83
CA GLN A 6 -9.71 -7.16 11.05
C GLN A 6 -8.27 -6.74 11.41
N GLN A 7 -7.31 -7.67 11.30
CA GLN A 7 -5.90 -7.37 11.53
C GLN A 7 -5.37 -6.29 10.58
N TYR A 8 -5.69 -6.38 9.30
CA TYR A 8 -5.33 -5.36 8.31
C TYR A 8 -6.01 -4.03 8.60
N ALA A 9 -7.32 -4.02 8.90
CA ALA A 9 -8.03 -2.80 9.23
C ALA A 9 -7.37 -2.07 10.42
N THR A 10 -7.06 -2.78 11.51
CA THR A 10 -6.43 -2.20 12.69
C THR A 10 -5.01 -1.72 12.43
N ALA A 11 -4.18 -2.53 11.76
CA ALA A 11 -2.79 -2.17 11.48
C ALA A 11 -2.70 -0.95 10.56
N VAL A 12 -3.49 -0.94 9.48
CA VAL A 12 -3.51 0.16 8.52
C VAL A 12 -4.08 1.43 9.14
N TYR A 13 -5.16 1.32 9.94
CA TYR A 13 -5.71 2.48 10.62
C TYR A 13 -4.64 3.18 11.45
N ARG A 14 -3.92 2.42 12.29
CA ARG A 14 -2.84 2.94 13.14
C ARG A 14 -1.77 3.66 12.32
N GLN A 15 -1.25 3.00 11.29
CA GLN A 15 -0.21 3.56 10.42
C GLN A 15 -0.66 4.84 9.72
N VAL A 16 -1.92 4.88 9.25
CA VAL A 16 -2.45 6.05 8.55
C VAL A 16 -2.75 7.20 9.52
N SER A 17 -3.25 6.91 10.72
CA SER A 17 -3.63 7.94 11.70
C SER A 17 -2.45 8.50 12.48
N GLU A 18 -1.43 7.69 12.79
CA GLU A 18 -0.33 8.06 13.68
C GLU A 18 0.94 8.47 12.90
N ASP A 19 1.25 7.78 11.81
CA ASP A 19 2.58 7.88 11.18
C ASP A 19 2.61 8.73 9.91
N VAL A 20 1.45 9.14 9.38
CA VAL A 20 1.35 9.99 8.17
C VAL A 20 1.20 11.46 8.57
N GLY A 21 2.25 12.24 8.29
CA GLY A 21 2.27 13.68 8.57
C GLY A 21 1.39 14.48 7.61
N GLU A 22 1.01 15.69 8.00
CA GLU A 22 0.12 16.57 7.21
C GLU A 22 0.65 16.84 5.80
N ALA A 23 1.94 17.13 5.66
CA ALA A 23 2.60 17.36 4.38
C ALA A 23 2.62 16.12 3.45
N GLU A 24 2.52 14.92 4.03
CA GLU A 24 2.59 13.65 3.30
C GLU A 24 1.20 13.17 2.84
N ARG A 25 0.13 13.61 3.53
CA ARG A 25 -1.23 13.08 3.38
C ARG A 25 -1.67 12.92 1.94
N LYS A 26 -1.58 13.99 1.15
CA LYS A 26 -2.03 14.01 -0.24
C LYS A 26 -1.28 12.98 -1.08
N LYS A 27 0.05 12.94 -0.96
CA LYS A 27 0.92 12.07 -1.76
C LYS A 27 0.78 10.60 -1.36
N TYR A 28 0.78 10.34 -0.05
CA TYR A 28 0.54 9.03 0.54
C TYR A 28 -0.83 8.48 0.12
N GLY A 29 -1.88 9.28 0.32
CA GLY A 29 -3.26 8.92 0.03
C GLY A 29 -3.51 8.70 -1.46
N SER A 30 -3.00 9.58 -2.33
CA SER A 30 -3.08 9.41 -3.78
C SER A 30 -2.45 8.08 -4.21
N MET A 31 -1.25 7.77 -3.73
CA MET A 31 -0.61 6.52 -4.07
C MET A 31 -1.35 5.30 -3.50
N ALA A 32 -1.92 5.40 -2.30
CA ALA A 32 -2.77 4.35 -1.72
C ALA A 32 -4.01 4.04 -2.58
N HIS A 33 -4.60 5.05 -3.23
CA HIS A 33 -5.70 4.87 -4.19
C HIS A 33 -5.21 4.25 -5.51
N LYS A 34 -4.04 4.70 -6.00
CA LYS A 34 -3.49 4.33 -7.30
C LYS A 34 -2.89 2.92 -7.34
N LEU A 35 -2.19 2.51 -6.29
CA LEU A 35 -1.42 1.27 -6.25
C LEU A 35 -2.25 -0.01 -6.49
N PRO A 36 -3.48 -0.18 -5.94
CA PRO A 36 -4.35 -1.31 -6.31
C PRO A 36 -4.62 -1.43 -7.80
N VAL A 37 -4.76 -0.29 -8.48
CA VAL A 37 -5.02 -0.24 -9.93
C VAL A 37 -3.77 -0.68 -10.68
N LEU A 38 -2.60 -0.12 -10.32
CA LEU A 38 -1.32 -0.50 -10.91
C LEU A 38 -1.02 -2.00 -10.77
N ILE A 39 -1.30 -2.59 -9.61
CA ILE A 39 -1.10 -4.03 -9.40
C ILE A 39 -2.00 -4.86 -10.32
N ARG A 40 -3.25 -4.44 -10.52
CA ARG A 40 -4.17 -5.16 -11.43
C ARG A 40 -3.78 -5.03 -12.90
N THR A 41 -3.19 -3.92 -13.31
CA THR A 41 -2.85 -3.65 -14.71
C THR A 41 -1.44 -4.10 -15.10
N ALA A 42 -0.46 -3.95 -14.21
CA ALA A 42 0.96 -4.21 -14.46
C ALA A 42 1.52 -5.40 -13.65
N GLY A 43 0.76 -5.90 -12.67
CA GLY A 43 1.22 -6.94 -11.75
C GLY A 43 1.96 -6.37 -10.53
N LEU A 44 2.09 -7.20 -9.50
CA LEU A 44 2.65 -6.83 -8.21
C LEU A 44 4.09 -6.31 -8.32
N ALA A 45 4.98 -7.08 -8.96
CA ALA A 45 6.41 -6.75 -8.99
C ALA A 45 6.68 -5.39 -9.64
N GLN A 46 6.06 -5.13 -10.81
CA GLN A 46 6.20 -3.87 -11.52
C GLN A 46 5.58 -2.71 -10.77
N ALA A 47 4.40 -2.90 -10.17
CA ALA A 47 3.73 -1.85 -9.43
C ALA A 47 4.50 -1.42 -8.17
N LEU A 48 5.06 -2.38 -7.41
CA LEU A 48 5.89 -2.06 -6.25
C LEU A 48 7.20 -1.36 -6.66
N ALA A 49 7.86 -1.83 -7.72
CA ALA A 49 9.06 -1.19 -8.24
C ALA A 49 8.79 0.24 -8.72
N PHE A 50 7.63 0.50 -9.34
CA PHE A 50 7.23 1.85 -9.74
C PHE A 50 7.06 2.80 -8.55
N VAL A 51 6.53 2.34 -7.43
CA VAL A 51 6.41 3.17 -6.22
C VAL A 51 7.79 3.44 -5.62
N ASP A 52 8.66 2.43 -5.60
CA ASP A 52 10.02 2.52 -5.07
C ASP A 52 10.90 3.52 -5.83
N THR A 53 10.82 3.52 -7.17
CA THR A 53 11.64 4.38 -8.04
C THR A 53 11.23 5.85 -8.02
N ARG A 54 10.08 6.20 -7.45
CA ARG A 54 9.72 7.63 -7.24
C ARG A 54 10.66 8.32 -6.24
N GLY A 55 11.40 7.56 -5.44
CA GLY A 55 12.57 8.03 -4.70
C GLY A 55 12.27 9.08 -3.63
N ASP A 56 11.04 9.13 -3.13
CA ASP A 56 10.66 10.03 -2.05
C ASP A 56 10.16 9.29 -0.82
N ASP A 57 10.46 9.88 0.34
CA ASP A 57 10.22 9.31 1.67
C ASP A 57 8.76 8.90 1.88
N THR A 58 7.80 9.63 1.30
CA THR A 58 6.37 9.32 1.45
C THR A 58 5.99 8.04 0.72
N HIS A 59 6.47 7.81 -0.50
CA HIS A 59 6.23 6.57 -1.23
C HIS A 59 6.95 5.38 -0.57
N HIS A 60 8.18 5.58 -0.08
CA HIS A 60 8.90 4.56 0.69
C HIS A 60 8.20 4.23 2.01
N LYS A 61 7.64 5.23 2.70
CA LYS A 61 6.80 5.03 3.89
C LYS A 61 5.59 4.16 3.59
N LEU A 62 4.86 4.40 2.49
CA LEU A 62 3.74 3.55 2.09
C LEU A 62 4.19 2.09 1.84
N LEU A 63 5.32 1.88 1.16
CA LEU A 63 5.86 0.55 0.92
C LEU A 63 6.23 -0.17 2.23
N ASN A 64 6.85 0.54 3.16
CA ASN A 64 7.20 0.00 4.47
C ASN A 64 5.96 -0.36 5.30
N HIS A 65 4.96 0.54 5.35
CA HIS A 65 3.71 0.28 6.04
C HIS A 65 3.01 -0.96 5.48
N LEU A 66 2.93 -1.05 4.15
CA LEU A 66 2.31 -2.17 3.44
C LEU A 66 3.05 -3.48 3.75
N ALA A 67 4.39 -3.46 3.70
CA ALA A 67 5.21 -4.63 4.02
C ALA A 67 5.01 -5.12 5.45
N VAL A 68 4.96 -4.22 6.43
CA VAL A 68 4.63 -4.57 7.82
C VAL A 68 3.24 -5.19 7.89
N THR A 69 2.24 -4.58 7.25
CA THR A 69 0.85 -5.05 7.24
C THR A 69 0.73 -6.48 6.70
N VAL A 70 1.44 -6.80 5.61
CA VAL A 70 1.37 -8.13 4.99
C VAL A 70 2.39 -9.15 5.56
N GLY A 71 3.19 -8.75 6.56
CA GLY A 71 4.08 -9.64 7.30
C GLY A 71 5.49 -9.81 6.73
N TYR A 72 5.99 -8.84 5.94
CA TYR A 72 7.35 -8.82 5.38
C TYR A 72 8.30 -7.89 6.14
N GLY A 73 7.79 -7.02 7.01
CA GLY A 73 8.57 -6.18 7.92
C GLY A 73 9.19 -4.92 7.29
N SER A 74 9.66 -4.98 6.05
CA SER A 74 10.19 -3.81 5.33
C SER A 74 9.83 -3.82 3.84
N GLY A 75 9.76 -2.64 3.23
CA GLY A 75 9.47 -2.44 1.81
C GLY A 75 10.46 -3.19 0.91
N GLU A 76 11.74 -3.21 1.28
CA GLU A 76 12.79 -3.95 0.59
C GLU A 76 12.51 -5.46 0.53
N LYS A 77 12.14 -6.07 1.67
CA LYS A 77 11.78 -7.50 1.73
C LYS A 77 10.53 -7.81 0.92
N LEU A 78 9.55 -6.90 0.91
CA LEU A 78 8.35 -7.04 0.09
C LEU A 78 8.68 -6.96 -1.41
N LEU A 79 9.53 -6.00 -1.80
CA LEU A 79 10.03 -5.85 -3.16
C LEU A 79 10.79 -7.10 -3.62
N GLU A 80 11.70 -7.61 -2.80
CA GLU A 80 12.43 -8.85 -3.08
C GLU A 80 11.48 -10.02 -3.28
N ALA A 81 10.58 -10.27 -2.32
CA ALA A 81 9.61 -11.35 -2.39
C ALA A 81 8.70 -11.25 -3.62
N SER A 82 8.34 -10.04 -4.05
CA SER A 82 7.54 -9.84 -5.26
C SER A 82 8.27 -10.27 -6.54
N ARG A 83 9.61 -10.29 -6.55
CA ARG A 83 10.44 -10.67 -7.70
C ARG A 83 10.87 -12.13 -7.69
N THR A 84 11.03 -12.72 -6.51
CA THR A 84 11.66 -14.05 -6.34
C THR A 84 10.68 -15.15 -5.97
N ALA A 85 9.45 -14.83 -5.58
CA ALA A 85 8.44 -15.82 -5.23
C ALA A 85 8.07 -16.73 -6.41
N GLN A 86 7.93 -18.03 -6.13
CA GLN A 86 7.32 -18.97 -7.08
C GLN A 86 5.85 -18.60 -7.34
N LEU A 87 5.31 -19.02 -8.48
CA LEU A 87 3.99 -18.60 -8.97
C LEU A 87 2.88 -18.66 -7.92
N GLY A 88 2.73 -19.76 -7.20
CA GLY A 88 1.69 -19.90 -6.16
C GLY A 88 1.86 -18.89 -5.02
N ALA A 89 3.09 -18.72 -4.53
CA ALA A 89 3.40 -17.74 -3.50
C ALA A 89 3.23 -16.30 -4.01
N TYR A 90 3.58 -16.03 -5.27
CA TYR A 90 3.40 -14.73 -5.90
C TYR A 90 1.91 -14.36 -6.04
N MET A 91 1.06 -15.29 -6.48
CA MET A 91 -0.39 -15.07 -6.56
C MET A 91 -0.99 -14.81 -5.18
N HIS A 92 -0.59 -15.60 -4.19
CA HIS A 92 -1.03 -15.40 -2.80
C HIS A 92 -0.59 -14.04 -2.24
N LEU A 93 0.66 -13.65 -2.47
CA LEU A 93 1.20 -12.36 -2.06
C LEU A 93 0.45 -11.21 -2.74
N THR A 94 0.19 -11.32 -4.05
CA THR A 94 -0.60 -10.33 -4.81
C THR A 94 -1.98 -10.14 -4.18
N GLN A 95 -2.68 -11.23 -3.82
CA GLN A 95 -3.97 -11.14 -3.16
C GLN A 95 -3.88 -10.49 -1.77
N LYS A 96 -2.89 -10.88 -0.96
CA LYS A 96 -2.67 -10.27 0.37
C LYS A 96 -2.44 -8.77 0.28
N VAL A 97 -1.59 -8.34 -0.66
CA VAL A 97 -1.28 -6.93 -0.88
C VAL A 97 -2.52 -6.15 -1.34
N LEU A 98 -3.31 -6.69 -2.28
CA LEU A 98 -4.55 -6.05 -2.73
C LEU A 98 -5.57 -5.92 -1.60
N GLN A 99 -5.68 -6.91 -0.71
CA GLN A 99 -6.58 -6.87 0.45
C GLN A 99 -6.13 -5.85 1.49
N ALA A 100 -4.82 -5.75 1.77
CA ALA A 100 -4.29 -4.69 2.62
C ALA A 100 -4.56 -3.30 2.01
N LEU A 101 -4.28 -3.13 0.72
CA LEU A 101 -4.46 -1.85 0.03
C LEU A 101 -5.92 -1.38 -0.05
N LEU A 102 -6.89 -2.28 0.05
CA LEU A 102 -8.30 -1.90 0.20
C LEU A 102 -8.51 -1.04 1.46
N TRP A 103 -7.85 -1.40 2.57
CA TRP A 103 -7.91 -0.62 3.81
C TRP A 103 -7.12 0.68 3.72
N TYR A 104 -5.95 0.68 3.06
CA TYR A 104 -5.21 1.91 2.81
C TYR A 104 -6.03 2.90 2.00
N LYS A 105 -6.71 2.42 0.96
CA LYS A 105 -7.63 3.23 0.14
C LYS A 105 -8.73 3.87 1.01
N ARG A 106 -9.38 3.07 1.87
CA ARG A 106 -10.48 3.53 2.73
C ARG A 106 -10.02 4.58 3.72
N TYR A 107 -8.91 4.35 4.42
CA TYR A 107 -8.40 5.28 5.43
C TYR A 107 -7.67 6.49 4.83
N ALA A 108 -7.08 6.37 3.64
CA ALA A 108 -6.63 7.54 2.90
C ALA A 108 -7.79 8.52 2.65
N GLN A 109 -8.97 7.99 2.31
CA GLN A 109 -10.16 8.83 2.15
C GLN A 109 -10.72 9.32 3.48
N SER A 110 -10.95 8.44 4.46
CA SER A 110 -11.68 8.81 5.67
C SER A 110 -10.85 9.48 6.77
N VAL A 111 -9.53 9.24 6.81
CA VAL A 111 -8.61 9.76 7.84
C VAL A 111 -7.75 10.88 7.28
N LEU A 112 -7.25 10.74 6.06
CA LEU A 112 -6.38 11.74 5.44
C LEU A 112 -7.13 12.76 4.57
N ASP A 113 -8.45 12.57 4.38
CA ASP A 113 -9.31 13.39 3.52
C ASP A 113 -8.80 13.49 2.06
N VAL A 114 -8.27 12.37 1.54
CA VAL A 114 -7.77 12.28 0.17
C VAL A 114 -8.76 11.52 -0.70
N ASP A 115 -9.47 12.26 -1.56
CA ASP A 115 -10.40 11.70 -2.55
C ASP A 115 -9.69 11.53 -3.92
N PRO A 116 -9.71 10.33 -4.52
CA PRO A 116 -9.12 10.09 -5.83
C PRO A 116 -9.79 10.90 -6.95
N SER A 117 -11.04 11.33 -6.81
CA SER A 117 -11.72 12.13 -7.84
C SER A 117 -11.22 13.58 -7.92
N GLN A 118 -10.39 14.02 -6.97
CA GLN A 118 -9.82 15.37 -6.94
C GLN A 118 -8.50 15.48 -7.73
N GLU A 119 -7.92 14.36 -8.18
CA GLU A 119 -6.73 14.37 -9.06
C GLU A 119 -7.07 14.76 -10.50
N ASP A 120 -8.26 14.44 -10.99
CA ASP A 120 -8.68 14.68 -12.40
C ASP A 120 -9.12 16.14 -12.70
N ARG A 121 -8.98 17.07 -11.75
CA ARG A 121 -9.42 18.47 -11.90
C ARG A 121 -8.28 19.49 -12.09
N ARG A 122 -7.09 19.06 -12.54
CA ARG A 122 -5.95 19.95 -12.79
C ARG A 122 -5.39 19.82 -14.19
#